data_AF-A0A4U1D199-F1
#
_entry.id   AF-A0A4U1D199-F1
#
_cell.length_a   1.000
_cell.length_b   1.000
_cell.length_c   1.000
_cell.angle_alpha   90.00
_cell.angle_beta   90.00
_cell.angle_gamma   90.00
#
_symmetry.space_group_name_H-M   'P 1'
#
loop_
_entity.id
_entity.type
_entity.pdbx_description
1 polymer ?
#
loop_
_entity_poly.entity_id
_entity_poly.type
_entity_poly.pdbx_seq_one_letter_code
_entity_poly.pdbx_strand_id
1 'polypeptide(L)'
;MKRLIIFILLLPVFAYSYYATSWTASYFMLEEDWKEDIVFTPKDASDPMEIYEIDKFIYAFKYAPLSSVICSLSFLLIVSFVTIWLRKKISYKKRTS
;
A
#
# COMPACT_ATOMS: atom_id res chain seq x y z
N MET A 1 0.31 -4.81 26.47
CA MET A 1 1.60 -5.05 25.80
C MET A 1 1.48 -5.89 24.52
N LYS A 2 0.86 -7.08 24.52
CA LYS A 2 0.73 -7.96 23.33
C LYS A 2 0.30 -7.23 22.02
N ARG A 3 -0.72 -6.38 22.07
CA ARG A 3 -1.21 -5.62 20.91
C ARG A 3 -0.21 -4.60 20.35
N LEU A 4 0.61 -3.99 21.21
CA LEU A 4 1.66 -3.06 20.80
C LEU A 4 2.84 -3.79 20.16
N ILE A 5 3.20 -4.97 20.67
CA ILE A 5 4.25 -5.81 20.08
C ILE A 5 3.84 -6.24 18.66
N ILE A 6 2.59 -6.70 18.48
CA ILE A 6 2.05 -7.04 17.15
C ILE A 6 2.12 -5.85 16.20
N PHE A 7 1.76 -4.65 16.68
CA PHE A 7 1.86 -3.43 15.89
C PHE A 7 3.30 -3.11 15.48
N ILE A 8 4.25 -3.19 16.42
CA ILE A 8 5.68 -2.96 16.14
C ILE A 8 6.21 -3.97 15.13
N LEU A 9 5.78 -5.23 15.19
CA LEU A 9 6.16 -6.27 14.23
C LEU A 9 5.50 -6.09 12.85
N LEU A 10 4.30 -5.50 12.79
CA LEU A 10 3.62 -5.21 11.52
C LEU A 10 4.32 -4.11 10.71
N LEU A 11 5.00 -3.16 11.36
CA LEU A 11 5.70 -2.07 10.68
C LEU A 11 6.82 -2.53 9.74
N PRO A 12 7.80 -3.36 10.15
CA PRO A 12 8.83 -3.86 9.24
C PRO A 12 8.25 -4.79 8.17
N VAL A 13 7.20 -5.56 8.47
CA VAL A 13 6.50 -6.39 7.48
C VAL A 13 5.87 -5.50 6.39
N PHE A 14 5.19 -4.42 6.79
CA PHE A 14 4.65 -3.44 5.87
C PHE A 14 5.76 -2.76 5.06
N ALA A 15 6.83 -2.29 5.72
CA ALA A 15 7.92 -1.59 5.04
C ALA A 15 8.60 -2.47 3.98
N TYR A 16 8.89 -3.73 4.31
CA TYR A 16 9.51 -4.67 3.38
C TYR A 16 8.57 -5.02 2.23
N SER A 17 7.31 -5.35 2.51
CA SER A 17 6.34 -5.70 1.48
C SER A 17 6.01 -4.51 0.57
N TYR A 18 5.94 -3.31 1.12
CA TYR A 18 5.81 -2.06 0.35
C TYR A 18 7.01 -1.84 -0.56
N TYR A 19 8.24 -2.00 -0.04
CA TYR A 19 9.44 -1.88 -0.86
C TYR A 19 9.45 -2.90 -2.01
N ALA A 20 9.16 -4.17 -1.72
CA ALA A 20 9.09 -5.22 -2.73
C ALA A 20 8.01 -4.94 -3.79
N THR A 21 6.83 -4.49 -3.36
CA THR A 21 5.73 -4.13 -4.27
C THR A 21 6.09 -2.94 -5.16
N SER A 22 6.65 -1.87 -4.57
CA SER A 22 7.11 -0.68 -5.30
C SER A 22 8.25 -1.00 -6.26
N TRP A 23 9.16 -1.91 -5.88
CA TRP A 23 10.22 -2.39 -6.77
C TRP A 23 9.63 -3.09 -7.99
N THR A 24 8.69 -4.02 -7.80
CA THR A 24 7.98 -4.67 -8.92
C THR A 24 7.23 -3.64 -9.77
N ALA A 25 6.52 -2.70 -9.14
CA ALA A 25 5.76 -1.65 -9.80
C ALA A 25 6.63 -0.77 -10.71
N SER A 26 7.90 -0.54 -10.34
CA SER A 26 8.82 0.29 -11.12
C SER A 26 9.17 -0.30 -12.49
N TYR A 27 9.11 -1.63 -12.64
CA TYR A 27 9.33 -2.28 -13.94
C TYR A 27 8.23 -1.99 -14.95
N PHE A 28 7.03 -1.59 -14.51
CA PHE A 28 5.92 -1.31 -15.42
C PHE A 28 6.26 -0.20 -16.44
N MET A 29 7.04 0.79 -16.03
CA MET A 29 7.48 1.87 -16.92
C MET A 29 8.52 1.43 -17.96
N LEU A 30 9.16 0.28 -17.75
CA LEU A 30 10.23 -0.23 -18.61
C LEU A 30 9.71 -1.22 -19.66
N GLU A 31 8.45 -1.64 -19.56
CA GLU A 31 7.83 -2.51 -20.56
C GLU A 31 7.59 -1.74 -21.85
N GLU A 32 7.91 -2.34 -23.00
CA GLU A 32 7.68 -1.71 -24.31
C GLU A 32 6.18 -1.52 -24.60
N ASP A 33 5.35 -2.47 -24.14
CA ASP A 33 3.90 -2.52 -24.35
C ASP A 33 3.09 -2.10 -23.12
N TRP A 34 3.65 -1.25 -22.24
CA TRP A 34 3.00 -0.81 -20.99
C TRP A 34 1.56 -0.28 -21.18
N LYS A 35 1.24 0.26 -22.38
CA LYS A 35 -0.09 0.75 -22.75
C LYS A 35 -1.16 -0.34 -22.85
N GLU A 36 -0.79 -1.60 -22.94
CA GLU A 36 -1.76 -2.71 -22.96
C GLU A 36 -2.25 -3.06 -21.55
N ASP A 37 -1.41 -2.81 -20.54
CA ASP A 37 -1.64 -3.19 -19.15
C ASP A 37 -2.19 -2.02 -18.28
N ILE A 38 -2.37 -0.81 -18.85
CA ILE A 38 -3.05 0.31 -18.17
C ILE A 38 -4.57 0.10 -18.10
N VAL A 39 -5.17 0.37 -16.94
CA VAL A 39 -6.61 0.27 -16.72
C VAL A 39 -7.24 1.64 -16.47
N PHE A 40 -6.58 2.48 -15.66
CA PHE A 40 -7.09 3.78 -15.24
C PHE A 40 -6.40 4.97 -15.91
N THR A 41 -5.12 4.83 -16.27
CA THR A 41 -4.34 5.86 -16.95
C THR A 41 -4.95 6.11 -18.34
N PRO A 42 -5.17 7.39 -18.73
CA PRO A 42 -5.65 7.72 -20.06
C PRO A 42 -4.74 7.17 -21.17
N LYS A 43 -5.33 6.60 -22.23
CA LYS A 43 -4.57 5.96 -23.33
C LYS A 43 -3.79 6.95 -24.19
N ASP A 44 -4.15 8.23 -24.13
CA ASP A 44 -3.45 9.35 -24.74
C ASP A 44 -2.18 9.76 -23.98
N ALA A 45 -1.91 9.15 -22.81
CA ALA A 45 -0.63 9.30 -22.13
C ALA A 45 0.53 9.01 -23.10
N SER A 46 1.46 9.96 -23.15
CA SER A 46 2.56 9.96 -24.12
C SER A 46 3.85 9.39 -23.52
N ASP A 47 3.95 9.41 -22.20
CA ASP A 47 5.14 9.03 -21.44
C ASP A 47 4.77 7.99 -20.35
N PRO A 48 5.53 6.89 -20.19
CA PRO A 48 5.37 5.95 -19.06
C PRO A 48 5.42 6.61 -17.67
N MET A 49 6.04 7.79 -17.53
CA MET A 49 6.03 8.56 -16.28
C MET A 49 4.62 9.07 -15.91
N GLU A 50 3.72 9.20 -16.88
CA GLU A 50 2.34 9.64 -16.67
C GLU A 50 1.43 8.50 -16.17
N ILE A 51 1.93 7.27 -16.12
CA ILE A 51 1.20 6.12 -15.57
C ILE A 51 0.80 6.40 -14.12
N TYR A 52 -0.48 6.25 -13.82
CA TYR A 52 -1.02 6.43 -12.48
C TYR A 52 -0.49 5.37 -11.52
N GLU A 53 -0.24 5.76 -10.27
CA GLU A 53 0.23 4.85 -9.21
C GLU A 53 -0.72 3.67 -8.99
N ILE A 54 -2.03 3.84 -9.25
CA ILE A 54 -2.99 2.75 -9.14
C ILE A 54 -2.75 1.66 -10.18
N ASP A 55 -2.39 2.01 -11.42
CA ASP A 55 -2.06 1.03 -12.44
C ASP A 55 -0.72 0.35 -12.13
N LYS A 56 0.28 1.10 -11.63
CA LYS A 56 1.55 0.52 -11.15
C LYS A 56 1.32 -0.48 -10.02
N PHE A 57 0.40 -0.17 -9.10
CA PHE A 57 0.02 -1.09 -8.04
C PHE A 57 -0.71 -2.33 -8.57
N ILE A 58 -1.62 -2.17 -9.54
CA ILE A 58 -2.32 -3.30 -10.19
C ILE A 58 -1.33 -4.19 -10.93
N TYR A 59 -0.39 -3.60 -11.65
CA TYR A 59 0.71 -4.31 -12.29
C TYR A 59 1.52 -5.11 -11.24
N ALA A 60 1.94 -4.47 -10.15
CA ALA A 60 2.65 -5.17 -9.08
C ALA A 60 1.81 -6.29 -8.43
N PHE A 61 0.49 -6.11 -8.36
CA PHE A 61 -0.44 -7.14 -7.89
C PHE A 61 -0.53 -8.34 -8.84
N LYS A 62 -0.45 -8.11 -10.16
CA LYS A 62 -0.43 -9.16 -11.20
C LYS A 62 0.85 -9.99 -11.15
N TYR A 63 2.02 -9.33 -11.05
CA TYR A 63 3.33 -9.98 -11.14
C TYR A 63 3.92 -10.43 -9.80
N ALA A 64 3.63 -9.71 -8.73
CA ALA A 64 4.04 -10.03 -7.35
C ALA A 64 2.83 -10.00 -6.40
N PRO A 65 1.86 -10.92 -6.58
CA PRO A 65 0.61 -10.92 -5.81
C PRO A 65 0.85 -11.08 -4.31
N LEU A 66 1.82 -11.91 -3.91
CA LEU A 66 2.09 -12.19 -2.51
C LEU A 66 2.55 -10.94 -1.75
N SER A 67 3.54 -10.20 -2.28
CA SER A 67 4.03 -8.97 -1.64
C SER A 67 2.93 -7.90 -1.62
N SER A 68 2.18 -7.76 -2.71
CA SER A 68 1.10 -6.78 -2.85
C SER A 68 -0.06 -7.04 -1.87
N VAL A 69 -0.44 -8.31 -1.69
CA VAL A 69 -1.46 -8.72 -0.71
C VAL A 69 -0.96 -8.50 0.71
N ILE A 70 0.27 -8.90 1.04
CA ILE A 70 0.84 -8.69 2.38
C ILE A 70 0.95 -7.19 2.68
N CYS A 71 1.38 -6.38 1.72
CA CYS A 71 1.45 -4.92 1.83
C CYS A 71 0.06 -4.33 2.11
N SER A 72 -0.95 -4.72 1.34
CA SER A 72 -2.33 -4.24 1.51
C SER A 72 -2.92 -4.63 2.86
N LEU A 73 -2.77 -5.89 3.26
CA LEU A 73 -3.30 -6.38 4.54
C LEU A 73 -2.61 -5.72 5.73
N SER A 74 -1.28 -5.61 5.69
CA SER A 74 -0.51 -4.97 6.77
C SER A 74 -0.87 -3.48 6.89
N PHE A 75 -1.03 -2.77 5.76
CA PHE A 75 -1.53 -1.40 5.74
C PHE A 75 -2.91 -1.27 6.40
N LEU A 76 -3.88 -2.10 6.01
CA LEU A 76 -5.23 -2.08 6.57
C LEU A 76 -5.24 -2.35 8.08
N LEU A 77 -4.39 -3.28 8.55
CA LEU A 77 -4.24 -3.57 9.98
C LEU A 77 -3.63 -2.38 10.74
N ILE A 78 -2.60 -1.73 10.19
CA ILE A 78 -1.98 -0.54 10.78
C ILE A 78 -3.00 0.60 10.87
N VAL A 79 -3.72 0.90 9.79
CA VAL A 79 -4.76 1.95 9.76
C VAL A 79 -5.88 1.65 10.76
N SER A 80 -6.35 0.40 10.81
CA SER A 80 -7.37 -0.04 11.78
C SER A 80 -6.88 0.15 13.22
N PHE A 81 -5.61 -0.17 13.48
CA PHE A 81 -5.03 0.01 14.80
C PHE A 81 -4.94 1.48 15.20
N VAL A 82 -4.45 2.33 14.30
CA VAL A 82 -4.32 3.78 14.52
C VAL A 82 -5.69 4.42 14.76
N THR A 83 -6.70 4.09 13.95
CA THR A 83 -8.05 4.63 14.11
C THR A 83 -8.69 4.22 15.45
N ILE A 84 -8.53 2.97 15.87
CA ILE A 84 -9.00 2.50 17.19
C ILE A 84 -8.28 3.26 18.32
N TRP A 85 -6.96 3.45 18.19
CA TRP A 85 -6.17 4.17 19.19
C TRP A 85 -6.58 5.64 19.31
N LEU A 86 -6.78 6.32 18.19
CA LEU A 86 -7.28 7.70 18.15
C LEU A 86 -8.67 7.82 18.77
N ARG A 87 -9.60 6.94 18.41
CA ARG A 87 -10.96 6.90 18.98
C ARG A 87 -10.92 6.75 20.51
N LYS A 88 -10.08 5.84 21.02
CA LYS A 88 -9.90 5.68 22.47
C LYS A 88 -9.34 6.94 23.11
N LYS A 89 -8.27 7.52 22.55
CA LYS A 89 -7.65 8.74 23.08
C LYS A 89 -8.66 9.89 23.20
N ILE A 90 -9.50 10.09 22.17
CA ILE A 90 -10.57 11.10 22.17
C ILE A 90 -11.61 10.78 23.27
N SER A 91 -12.05 9.52 23.37
CA SER A 91 -13.03 9.12 24.39
C SER A 91 -12.52 9.27 25.82
N TYR A 92 -11.24 9.02 26.07
CA TYR A 92 -10.64 9.23 27.40
C TYR A 92 -10.59 10.72 27.74
N LYS A 93 -10.15 11.58 26.81
CA LYS A 93 -10.11 13.03 27.01
C LYS A 93 -11.49 13.63 27.35
N LYS A 94 -12.56 13.10 26.75
CA LYS A 94 -13.94 13.53 27.02
C LYS A 94 -14.46 13.13 28.41
N ARG A 95 -13.90 12.09 29.05
CA ARG A 95 -14.35 11.59 30.37
C ARG A 95 -13.62 12.28 31.54
N THR A 96 -12.48 12.91 31.27
CA THR A 96 -11.63 13.60 32.27
C THR A 96 -11.74 15.12 32.20
N SER A 97 -12.62 15.65 31.35
CA SER A 97 -12.98 17.08 31.23
C SER A 97 -14.40 17.28 31.70
#